data_AF-F2SZN6-F1
#
_entry.id   AF-F2SZN6-F1
#
_cell.length_a   1.000
_cell.length_b   1.000
_cell.length_c   1.000
_cell.angle_alpha   90.00
_cell.angle_beta   90.00
_cell.angle_gamma   90.00
#
_symmetry.space_group_name_H-M   'P 1'
#
loop_
_entity.id
_entity.type
_entity.pdbx_description
1 polymer ?
#
loop_
_entity_poly.entity_id
_entity_poly.type
_entity_poly.pdbx_seq_one_letter_code
_entity_poly.pdbx_strand_id
1 'polypeptide(L)'
;MKPNSKFCFQYGLRLGMHTDEKITISMHNNDNSEFSNTMNPTTGLVLDLDLKKMEVVGQRRMWNHEHPIVSRDLGSFQALGTGHCIVHHGQIPLIEEYNKDDELVMQIRYGHDLVDASYRVHRVSWTGMPITKPSVKACRKADKDIVVYVSWNGSTDIESWKVFEVSEGSMPKEIKDEAWTGFETTIQAQSEAKKVLVAAVGGYGNGVESDPVTVDEC
;
A
#
# COMPACT_ATOMS: atom_id res chain seq x y z
N MET A 1 -2.91 -24.35 -28.37
CA MET A 1 -2.76 -23.81 -27.01
C MET A 1 -3.64 -24.62 -26.07
N LYS A 2 -3.10 -25.04 -24.92
CA LYS A 2 -3.86 -25.74 -23.88
C LYS A 2 -4.87 -24.76 -23.23
N PRO A 3 -5.90 -25.24 -22.51
CA PRO A 3 -6.79 -24.36 -21.75
C PRO A 3 -5.99 -23.38 -20.86
N ASN A 4 -6.53 -22.18 -20.64
CA ASN A 4 -5.92 -21.13 -19.82
C ASN A 4 -4.57 -20.57 -20.29
N SER A 5 -4.13 -20.83 -21.52
CA SER A 5 -2.85 -20.31 -22.06
C SER A 5 -3.01 -19.33 -23.24
N LYS A 6 -4.23 -18.91 -23.57
CA LYS A 6 -4.49 -17.91 -24.63
C LYS A 6 -4.38 -16.51 -24.06
N PHE A 7 -3.66 -15.65 -24.77
CA PHE A 7 -3.49 -14.24 -24.44
C PHE A 7 -3.21 -13.42 -25.71
N CYS A 8 -3.51 -12.13 -25.66
CA CYS A 8 -3.09 -11.14 -26.65
C CYS A 8 -3.11 -9.74 -26.02
N PHE A 9 -2.37 -8.80 -26.60
CA PHE A 9 -2.25 -7.43 -26.08
C PHE A 9 -1.81 -7.39 -24.60
N GLN A 10 -0.91 -8.29 -24.22
CA GLN A 10 -0.45 -8.45 -22.84
C GLN A 10 0.51 -7.35 -22.40
N TYR A 11 0.50 -7.03 -21.10
CA TYR A 11 1.40 -6.09 -20.46
C TYR A 11 2.17 -6.73 -19.31
N GLY A 12 3.36 -6.19 -19.06
CA GLY A 12 4.12 -6.47 -17.84
C GLY A 12 4.53 -7.93 -17.68
N LEU A 13 4.90 -8.62 -18.76
CA LEU A 13 5.45 -9.98 -18.67
C LEU A 13 6.66 -9.99 -17.73
N ARG A 14 6.62 -10.86 -16.72
CA ARG A 14 7.71 -11.10 -15.77
C ARG A 14 8.10 -12.57 -15.81
N LEU A 15 9.41 -12.81 -15.69
CA LEU A 15 9.97 -14.13 -15.44
C LEU A 15 9.87 -14.43 -13.94
N GLY A 16 9.35 -15.61 -13.62
CA GLY A 16 9.41 -16.20 -12.29
C GLY A 16 10.57 -17.19 -12.18
N MET A 17 10.30 -18.32 -11.51
CA MET A 17 11.24 -19.44 -11.42
C MET A 17 11.62 -19.91 -12.83
N HIS A 18 12.92 -20.08 -13.08
CA HIS A 18 13.43 -20.55 -14.36
C HIS A 18 14.66 -21.46 -14.20
N THR A 19 14.79 -22.37 -15.17
CA THR A 19 15.90 -23.29 -15.41
C THR A 19 16.13 -23.35 -16.93
N ASP A 20 17.15 -24.08 -17.38
CA ASP A 20 17.39 -24.29 -18.82
C ASP A 20 16.24 -25.06 -19.51
N GLU A 21 15.38 -25.73 -18.75
CA GLU A 21 14.30 -26.58 -19.28
C GLU A 21 12.90 -26.00 -19.09
N LYS A 22 12.73 -25.12 -18.10
CA LYS A 22 11.41 -24.62 -17.68
C LYS A 22 11.47 -23.16 -17.28
N ILE A 23 10.44 -22.42 -17.67
CA ILE A 23 10.25 -21.03 -17.27
C ILE A 23 8.80 -20.84 -16.81
N THR A 24 8.59 -20.28 -15.62
CA THR A 24 7.28 -19.73 -15.25
C THR A 24 7.26 -18.25 -15.64
N ILE A 25 6.21 -17.82 -16.33
CA ILE A 25 5.95 -16.41 -16.64
C ILE A 25 4.63 -15.95 -16.08
N SER A 26 4.54 -14.68 -15.74
CA SER A 26 3.29 -14.04 -15.33
C SER A 26 3.06 -12.75 -16.10
N MET A 27 1.80 -12.42 -16.38
CA MET A 27 1.44 -11.24 -17.14
C MET A 27 0.02 -10.75 -16.86
N HIS A 28 -0.21 -9.48 -17.19
CA HIS A 28 -1.56 -8.94 -17.39
C HIS A 28 -1.96 -9.21 -18.84
N ASN A 29 -3.11 -9.86 -19.05
CA ASN A 29 -3.66 -10.18 -20.36
C ASN A 29 -4.91 -9.34 -20.59
N ASN A 30 -4.78 -8.24 -21.33
CA ASN A 30 -5.92 -7.42 -21.70
C ASN A 30 -6.93 -8.23 -22.50
N ASP A 31 -6.48 -9.04 -23.46
CA ASP A 31 -7.33 -9.80 -24.40
C ASP A 31 -8.25 -8.91 -25.25
N ASN A 32 -7.94 -7.62 -25.29
CA ASN A 32 -8.68 -6.57 -25.97
C ASN A 32 -7.69 -5.47 -26.39
N SER A 33 -8.01 -4.77 -27.47
CA SER A 33 -7.35 -3.53 -27.90
C SER A 33 -8.35 -2.59 -28.55
N GLU A 34 -7.94 -1.34 -28.77
CA GLU A 34 -8.72 -0.36 -29.54
C GLU A 34 -8.97 -0.78 -31.00
N PHE A 35 -8.16 -1.72 -31.53
CA PHE A 35 -8.26 -2.24 -32.90
C PHE A 35 -9.05 -3.55 -32.99
N SER A 36 -9.51 -4.09 -31.86
CA SER A 36 -10.27 -5.35 -31.80
C SER A 36 -11.74 -5.10 -31.49
N ASN A 37 -12.63 -5.88 -32.12
CA ASN A 37 -14.07 -5.85 -31.87
C ASN A 37 -14.53 -6.87 -30.80
N THR A 38 -13.59 -7.48 -30.08
CA THR A 38 -13.87 -8.43 -29.00
C THR A 38 -14.01 -7.71 -27.66
N MET A 39 -14.81 -8.29 -26.76
CA MET A 39 -14.97 -7.85 -25.38
C MET A 39 -14.77 -9.06 -24.47
N ASN A 40 -13.51 -9.43 -24.26
CA ASN A 40 -13.12 -10.54 -23.41
C ASN A 40 -12.81 -10.03 -22.00
N PRO A 41 -13.03 -10.82 -20.94
CA PRO A 41 -12.52 -10.48 -19.61
C PRO A 41 -10.99 -10.34 -19.63
N THR A 42 -10.52 -9.20 -19.15
CA THR A 42 -9.11 -8.98 -18.82
C THR A 42 -8.72 -9.92 -17.68
N THR A 43 -7.57 -10.57 -17.82
CA THR A 43 -7.13 -11.64 -16.92
C THR A 43 -5.70 -11.43 -16.45
N GLY A 44 -5.42 -11.82 -15.21
CA GLY A 44 -4.05 -12.15 -14.79
C GLY A 44 -3.73 -13.59 -15.19
N LEU A 45 -2.53 -13.84 -15.72
CA LEU A 45 -2.10 -15.18 -16.12
C LEU A 45 -0.78 -15.56 -15.47
N VAL A 46 -0.67 -16.83 -15.06
CA VAL A 46 0.60 -17.50 -14.75
C VAL A 46 0.70 -18.72 -15.65
N LEU A 47 1.79 -18.82 -16.42
CA LEU A 47 2.02 -19.86 -17.41
C LEU A 47 3.35 -20.56 -17.14
N ASP A 48 3.39 -21.88 -17.29
CA ASP A 48 4.62 -22.65 -17.30
C ASP A 48 4.98 -23.07 -18.73
N LEU A 49 6.24 -22.85 -19.09
CA LEU A 49 6.81 -23.19 -20.37
C LEU A 49 7.73 -24.40 -20.17
N ASP A 50 7.49 -25.46 -20.93
CA ASP A 50 8.41 -26.59 -21.09
C ASP A 50 9.21 -26.37 -22.38
N LEU A 51 10.49 -26.01 -22.22
CA LEU A 51 11.38 -25.66 -23.32
C LEU A 51 11.86 -26.87 -24.11
N LYS A 52 11.79 -28.08 -23.53
CA LYS A 52 12.14 -29.33 -24.24
C LYS A 52 11.02 -29.77 -25.16
N LYS A 53 9.78 -29.70 -24.67
CA LYS A 53 8.58 -30.10 -25.42
C LYS A 53 8.01 -28.97 -26.28
N MET A 54 8.46 -27.73 -26.07
CA MET A 54 7.89 -26.53 -26.68
C MET A 54 6.40 -26.39 -26.35
N GLU A 55 6.03 -26.69 -25.10
CA GLU A 55 4.66 -26.66 -24.62
C GLU A 55 4.45 -25.56 -23.58
N VAL A 56 3.22 -25.06 -23.51
CA VAL A 56 2.77 -24.12 -22.48
C VAL A 56 1.61 -24.73 -21.69
N VAL A 57 1.62 -24.56 -20.38
CA VAL A 57 0.55 -24.92 -19.44
C VAL A 57 0.08 -23.67 -18.71
N GLY A 58 -1.23 -23.40 -18.73
CA GLY A 58 -1.80 -22.34 -17.90
C GLY A 58 -1.94 -22.82 -16.46
N GLN A 59 -1.18 -22.21 -15.56
CA GLN A 59 -1.21 -22.54 -14.13
C GLN A 59 -2.32 -21.79 -13.40
N ARG A 60 -2.46 -20.50 -13.68
CA ARG A 60 -3.45 -19.64 -13.03
C ARG A 60 -4.07 -18.66 -14.01
N ARG A 61 -5.36 -18.38 -13.83
CA ARG A 61 -6.13 -17.42 -14.63
C ARG A 61 -7.11 -16.67 -13.73
N MET A 62 -6.74 -15.45 -13.36
CA MET A 62 -7.44 -14.64 -12.37
C MET A 62 -8.27 -13.57 -13.06
N TRP A 63 -9.56 -13.50 -12.72
CA TRP A 63 -10.48 -12.46 -13.14
C TRP A 63 -11.74 -12.50 -12.27
N ASN A 64 -12.44 -11.37 -12.20
CA ASN A 64 -13.67 -11.26 -11.44
C ASN A 64 -14.83 -11.86 -12.25
N HIS A 65 -15.32 -13.03 -11.84
CA HIS A 65 -16.39 -13.74 -12.55
C HIS A 65 -17.76 -13.04 -12.41
N GLU A 66 -17.98 -12.32 -11.30
CA GLU A 66 -19.25 -11.62 -11.04
C GLU A 66 -19.33 -10.30 -11.79
N HIS A 67 -18.20 -9.59 -11.85
CA HIS A 67 -18.06 -8.28 -12.50
C HIS A 67 -16.82 -8.24 -13.41
N PRO A 68 -16.89 -8.87 -14.59
CA PRO A 68 -15.74 -8.96 -15.50
C PRO A 68 -15.32 -7.57 -16.00
N ILE A 69 -14.01 -7.34 -16.01
CA ILE A 69 -13.43 -6.08 -16.48
C ILE A 69 -12.90 -6.25 -17.90
N VAL A 70 -13.10 -5.22 -18.73
CA VAL A 70 -12.60 -5.15 -20.10
C VAL A 70 -11.67 -3.95 -20.21
N SER A 71 -10.37 -4.21 -20.12
CA SER A 71 -9.32 -3.22 -20.32
C SER A 71 -8.68 -3.40 -21.68
N ARG A 72 -8.53 -2.31 -22.45
CA ARG A 72 -7.94 -2.31 -23.80
C ARG A 72 -6.50 -1.82 -23.85
N ASP A 73 -6.03 -1.19 -22.78
CA ASP A 73 -4.69 -0.63 -22.71
C ASP A 73 -4.20 -0.59 -21.26
N LEU A 74 -2.88 -0.59 -21.13
CA LEU A 74 -2.15 -0.54 -19.87
C LEU A 74 -2.45 -1.74 -18.97
N GLY A 75 -2.01 -1.63 -17.72
CA GLY A 75 -2.26 -2.62 -16.69
C GLY A 75 -1.01 -3.36 -16.29
N SER A 76 -1.12 -4.04 -15.17
CA SER A 76 0.02 -4.74 -14.58
C SER A 76 -0.41 -5.96 -13.79
N PHE A 77 0.55 -6.88 -13.70
CA PHE A 77 0.47 -8.06 -12.86
C PHE A 77 1.65 -8.04 -11.88
N GLN A 78 1.38 -8.34 -10.61
CA GLN A 78 2.42 -8.51 -9.61
C GLN A 78 2.11 -9.73 -8.75
N ALA A 79 2.97 -10.75 -8.80
CA ALA A 79 2.96 -11.83 -7.81
C ALA A 79 3.41 -11.31 -6.44
N LEU A 80 2.77 -11.79 -5.37
CA LEU A 80 3.12 -11.50 -3.98
C LEU A 80 3.67 -12.77 -3.30
N GLY A 81 4.51 -12.60 -2.28
CA GLY A 81 5.27 -13.69 -1.64
C GLY A 81 4.46 -14.79 -0.93
N THR A 82 3.13 -14.70 -0.88
CA THR A 82 2.22 -15.63 -0.19
C THR A 82 1.33 -16.42 -1.16
N GLY A 83 1.64 -16.41 -2.46
CA GLY A 83 0.77 -16.97 -3.50
C GLY A 83 -0.38 -16.04 -3.89
N HIS A 84 -0.50 -14.88 -3.25
CA HIS A 84 -1.38 -13.81 -3.71
C HIS A 84 -0.82 -13.12 -4.96
N CYS A 85 -1.66 -12.38 -5.67
CA CYS A 85 -1.22 -11.50 -6.73
C CYS A 85 -2.12 -10.27 -6.87
N ILE A 86 -1.55 -9.19 -7.40
CA ILE A 86 -2.29 -8.01 -7.84
C ILE A 86 -2.48 -8.05 -9.35
N VAL A 87 -3.72 -7.83 -9.79
CA VAL A 87 -4.09 -7.52 -11.17
C VAL A 87 -4.61 -6.08 -11.19
N HIS A 88 -3.94 -5.22 -11.95
CA HIS A 88 -4.35 -3.83 -12.12
C HIS A 88 -4.77 -3.60 -13.56
N HIS A 89 -5.97 -3.04 -13.75
CA HIS A 89 -6.68 -3.01 -15.03
C HIS A 89 -6.38 -1.77 -15.90
N GLY A 90 -5.27 -1.08 -15.65
CA GLY A 90 -4.74 -0.07 -16.59
C GLY A 90 -5.66 1.12 -16.80
N GLN A 91 -6.28 1.21 -17.99
CA GLN A 91 -7.27 2.24 -18.36
C GLN A 91 -8.52 2.22 -17.46
N ILE A 92 -8.78 1.10 -16.79
CA ILE A 92 -9.85 0.97 -15.81
C ILE A 92 -9.20 1.18 -14.44
N PRO A 93 -9.58 2.21 -13.67
CA PRO A 93 -8.94 2.58 -12.41
C PRO A 93 -9.33 1.64 -11.27
N LEU A 94 -8.99 0.37 -11.45
CA LEU A 94 -9.34 -0.75 -10.59
C LEU A 94 -8.12 -1.65 -10.35
N ILE A 95 -7.91 -1.97 -9.09
CA ILE A 95 -6.89 -2.90 -8.60
C ILE A 95 -7.62 -4.05 -7.93
N GLU A 96 -7.23 -5.27 -8.24
CA GLU A 96 -7.78 -6.49 -7.65
C GLU A 96 -6.67 -7.36 -7.09
N GLU A 97 -6.86 -7.87 -5.87
CA GLU A 97 -5.99 -8.89 -5.27
C GLU A 97 -6.69 -10.24 -5.29
N TYR A 98 -5.95 -11.24 -5.77
CA TYR A 98 -6.39 -12.63 -5.77
C TYR A 98 -5.52 -13.44 -4.82
N ASN A 99 -6.14 -14.34 -4.05
CA ASN A 99 -5.42 -15.27 -3.18
C ASN A 99 -4.79 -16.43 -3.98
N LYS A 100 -4.19 -17.40 -3.30
CA LYS A 100 -3.55 -18.57 -3.92
C LYS A 100 -4.52 -19.53 -4.63
N ASP A 101 -5.81 -19.43 -4.33
CA ASP A 101 -6.88 -20.27 -4.86
C ASP A 101 -7.65 -19.55 -5.99
N ASP A 102 -7.09 -18.45 -6.51
CA ASP A 102 -7.64 -17.58 -7.56
C ASP A 102 -8.94 -16.86 -7.17
N GLU A 103 -9.23 -16.72 -5.88
CA GLU A 103 -10.38 -15.98 -5.38
C GLU A 103 -10.05 -14.49 -5.18
N LEU A 104 -10.97 -13.62 -5.57
CA LEU A 104 -10.88 -12.17 -5.35
C LEU A 104 -11.04 -11.87 -3.85
N VAL A 105 -10.01 -11.28 -3.23
CA VAL A 105 -9.99 -10.97 -1.79
C VAL A 105 -9.92 -9.48 -1.49
N MET A 106 -9.59 -8.65 -2.49
CA MET A 106 -9.62 -7.19 -2.37
C MET A 106 -9.90 -6.57 -3.73
N GLN A 107 -10.66 -5.47 -3.73
CA GLN A 107 -10.84 -4.62 -4.88
C GLN A 107 -10.74 -3.15 -4.44
N ILE A 108 -9.97 -2.35 -5.19
CA ILE A 108 -9.81 -0.91 -4.96
C ILE A 108 -10.11 -0.17 -6.25
N ARG A 109 -11.11 0.70 -6.20
CA ARG A 109 -11.44 1.65 -7.27
C ARG A 109 -10.98 3.04 -6.87
N TYR A 110 -10.12 3.64 -7.69
CA TYR A 110 -9.48 4.93 -7.38
C TYR A 110 -9.88 6.06 -8.34
N GLY A 111 -10.85 5.82 -9.23
CA GLY A 111 -11.31 6.82 -10.18
C GLY A 111 -12.49 6.34 -11.02
N HIS A 112 -12.83 7.15 -12.02
CA HIS A 112 -13.87 6.91 -12.99
C HIS A 112 -13.32 6.22 -14.25
N ASP A 113 -14.05 5.21 -14.73
CA ASP A 113 -13.66 4.45 -15.92
C ASP A 113 -13.43 5.36 -17.12
N LEU A 114 -12.34 5.10 -17.86
CA LEU A 114 -11.95 5.82 -19.09
C LEU A 114 -11.64 7.32 -18.91
N VAL A 115 -11.67 7.83 -17.68
CA VAL A 115 -11.22 9.19 -17.33
C VAL A 115 -9.90 9.11 -16.58
N ASP A 116 -9.88 8.26 -15.56
CA ASP A 116 -8.70 8.02 -14.73
C ASP A 116 -8.01 6.74 -15.16
N ALA A 117 -6.69 6.80 -15.35
CA ALA A 117 -5.88 5.65 -15.71
C ALA A 117 -4.56 5.70 -14.96
N SER A 118 -3.96 4.54 -14.71
CA SER A 118 -2.55 4.48 -14.36
C SER A 118 -1.83 3.48 -15.24
N TYR A 119 -0.54 3.70 -15.45
CA TYR A 119 0.26 2.82 -16.29
C TYR A 119 0.49 1.46 -15.61
N ARG A 120 0.87 1.48 -14.32
CA ARG A 120 1.14 0.31 -13.48
C ARG A 120 0.89 0.62 -12.01
N VAL A 121 0.63 -0.43 -11.24
CA VAL A 121 0.53 -0.38 -9.77
C VAL A 121 1.51 -1.37 -9.15
N HIS A 122 2.03 -1.02 -7.98
CA HIS A 122 2.91 -1.86 -7.19
C HIS A 122 2.45 -1.88 -5.73
N ARG A 123 2.27 -3.09 -5.18
CA ARG A 123 2.20 -3.33 -3.75
C ARG A 123 3.59 -3.74 -3.29
N VAL A 124 4.21 -2.88 -2.48
CA VAL A 124 5.55 -3.09 -1.93
C VAL A 124 5.56 -2.71 -0.47
N SER A 125 6.36 -3.41 0.32
CA SER A 125 6.78 -2.89 1.61
C SER A 125 7.63 -1.65 1.35
N TRP A 126 7.29 -0.55 2.02
CA TRP A 126 8.07 0.66 1.97
C TRP A 126 8.27 1.16 3.41
N THR A 127 9.40 1.83 3.62
CA THR A 127 9.73 2.48 4.88
C THR A 127 9.83 3.97 4.61
N GLY A 128 8.97 4.72 5.27
CA GLY A 128 8.86 6.15 5.14
C GLY A 128 9.93 6.88 5.94
N MET A 129 10.70 7.73 5.25
CA MET A 129 11.81 8.49 5.83
C MET A 129 11.57 10.00 5.68
N PRO A 130 10.62 10.56 6.42
CA PRO A 130 10.31 11.98 6.31
C PRO A 130 11.47 12.85 6.81
N ILE A 131 11.68 13.98 6.14
CA ILE A 131 12.71 14.98 6.50
C ILE A 131 12.14 16.13 7.35
N THR A 132 10.82 16.14 7.58
CA THR A 132 10.14 17.12 8.42
C THR A 132 10.09 16.64 9.86
N LYS A 133 9.79 17.55 10.79
CA LYS A 133 9.40 17.18 12.16
C LYS A 133 7.96 16.63 12.18
N PRO A 134 7.58 15.85 13.22
CA PRO A 134 6.18 15.52 13.46
C PRO A 134 5.35 16.78 13.76
N SER A 135 4.11 16.79 13.28
CA SER A 135 3.12 17.82 13.57
C SER A 135 2.37 17.47 14.85
N VAL A 136 2.25 18.44 15.76
CA VAL A 136 1.61 18.23 17.06
C VAL A 136 0.55 19.31 17.31
N LYS A 137 -0.60 18.91 17.86
CA LYS A 137 -1.57 19.80 18.49
C LYS A 137 -1.85 19.28 19.90
N ALA A 138 -1.79 20.17 20.89
CA ALA A 138 -2.16 19.85 22.26
C ALA A 138 -3.31 20.74 22.72
N CYS A 139 -4.26 20.16 23.45
CA CYS A 139 -5.35 20.90 24.06
C CYS A 139 -5.72 20.32 25.44
N ARG A 140 -6.31 21.14 26.30
CA ARG A 140 -6.71 20.80 27.66
C ARG A 140 -8.19 20.48 27.73
N LYS A 141 -8.53 19.36 28.37
CA LYS A 141 -9.90 18.98 28.71
C LYS A 141 -10.31 19.55 30.08
N ALA A 142 -11.62 19.59 30.34
CA ALA A 142 -12.20 20.19 31.54
C ALA A 142 -11.76 19.53 32.87
N ASP A 143 -11.30 18.28 32.83
CA ASP A 143 -10.80 17.48 33.95
C ASP A 143 -9.30 17.69 34.25
N LYS A 144 -8.67 18.70 33.62
CA LYS A 144 -7.23 19.04 33.66
C LYS A 144 -6.30 18.09 32.92
N ASP A 145 -6.82 17.05 32.29
CA ASP A 145 -6.01 16.21 31.40
C ASP A 145 -5.72 16.94 30.08
N ILE A 146 -4.57 16.67 29.50
CA ILE A 146 -4.22 17.14 28.16
C ILE A 146 -4.43 16.02 27.15
N VAL A 147 -4.86 16.40 25.95
CA VAL A 147 -4.87 15.54 24.77
C VAL A 147 -3.86 16.07 23.78
N VAL A 148 -2.97 15.19 23.33
CA VAL A 148 -1.95 15.48 22.33
C VAL A 148 -2.25 14.66 21.09
N TYR A 149 -2.47 15.33 19.98
CA TYR A 149 -2.58 14.74 18.65
C TYR A 149 -1.22 14.89 17.97
N VAL A 150 -0.66 13.78 17.51
CA VAL A 150 0.60 13.76 16.78
C VAL A 150 0.44 13.01 15.47
N SER A 151 0.91 13.62 14.39
CA SER A 151 0.95 13.01 13.06
C SER A 151 2.28 13.30 12.39
N TRP A 152 2.81 12.33 11.64
CA TRP A 152 4.05 12.51 10.89
C TRP A 152 3.89 12.00 9.47
N ASN A 153 3.55 12.93 8.57
CA ASN A 153 3.30 12.59 7.18
C ASN A 153 4.54 11.94 6.55
N GLY A 154 4.34 10.74 6.01
CA GLY A 154 5.41 9.98 5.36
C GLY A 154 6.26 9.13 6.29
N SER A 155 6.04 9.10 7.61
CA SER A 155 6.66 8.10 8.50
C SER A 155 5.85 6.80 8.53
N THR A 156 6.51 5.65 8.61
CA THR A 156 5.83 4.33 8.63
C THR A 156 6.40 3.32 9.61
N ASP A 157 7.43 3.66 10.36
CA ASP A 157 8.22 2.72 11.17
C ASP A 157 8.44 3.20 12.61
N ILE A 158 7.60 4.13 13.07
CA ILE A 158 7.57 4.60 14.46
C ILE A 158 7.01 3.49 15.35
N GLU A 159 7.60 3.29 16.51
CA GLU A 159 7.09 2.33 17.50
C GLU A 159 6.17 3.03 18.50
N SER A 160 6.59 4.18 19.00
CA SER A 160 5.82 4.98 19.97
C SER A 160 6.18 6.46 19.96
N TRP A 161 5.41 7.24 20.71
CA TRP A 161 5.59 8.67 20.92
C TRP A 161 5.82 8.99 22.38
N LYS A 162 6.92 9.67 22.67
CA LYS A 162 7.19 10.23 24.00
C LYS A 162 6.74 11.67 24.08
N VAL A 163 5.90 11.99 25.05
CA VAL A 163 5.43 13.35 25.33
C VAL A 163 6.20 13.93 26.49
N PHE A 164 6.65 15.17 26.34
CA PHE A 164 7.41 15.89 27.35
C PHE A 164 6.73 17.21 27.72
N GLU A 165 6.72 17.52 29.02
CA GLU A 165 6.42 18.87 29.51
C GLU A 165 7.60 19.80 29.26
N VAL A 166 7.32 21.02 28.81
CA VAL A 166 8.34 22.04 28.57
C VAL A 166 8.10 23.21 29.51
N SER A 167 9.06 23.46 30.39
CA SER A 167 9.09 24.63 31.28
C SER A 167 10.36 25.46 31.03
N GLU A 168 10.22 26.78 31.14
CA GLU A 168 11.32 27.70 30.87
C GLU A 168 12.49 27.48 31.85
N GLY A 169 13.71 27.42 31.31
CA GLY A 169 14.93 27.21 32.10
C GLY A 169 15.12 25.80 32.69
N SER A 170 14.28 24.83 32.32
CA SER A 170 14.39 23.44 32.78
C SER A 170 14.53 22.47 31.60
N MET A 171 15.11 21.29 31.87
CA MET A 171 15.10 20.20 30.90
C MET A 171 13.67 19.68 30.70
N PRO A 172 13.26 19.32 29.47
CA PRO A 172 11.98 18.67 29.22
C PRO A 172 11.82 17.40 30.06
N LYS A 173 10.64 17.20 30.63
CA LYS A 173 10.32 16.06 31.49
C LYS A 173 9.33 15.14 30.78
N GLU A 174 9.68 13.89 30.58
CA GLU A 174 8.79 12.88 30.00
C GLU A 174 7.57 12.68 30.91
N ILE A 175 6.38 12.66 30.32
CA ILE A 175 5.11 12.43 31.02
C ILE A 175 4.32 11.25 30.49
N LYS A 176 4.61 10.80 29.27
CA LYS A 176 3.86 9.73 28.62
C LYS A 176 4.69 9.10 27.50
N ASP A 177 4.54 7.79 27.36
CA ASP A 177 4.95 7.02 26.18
C ASP A 177 3.67 6.33 25.66
N GLU A 178 3.33 6.52 24.38
CA GLU A 178 2.10 6.01 23.78
C GLU A 178 2.40 5.33 22.44
N ALA A 179 1.85 4.12 22.27
CA ALA A 179 2.10 3.31 21.09
C ALA A 179 1.60 4.01 19.82
N TRP A 180 2.37 3.88 18.74
CA TRP A 180 2.00 4.45 17.44
C TRP A 180 0.79 3.72 16.83
N THR A 181 -0.24 4.47 16.42
CA THR A 181 -1.49 3.92 15.86
C THR A 181 -1.67 4.17 14.35
N GLY A 182 -0.60 4.54 13.63
CA GLY A 182 -0.64 4.87 12.20
C GLY A 182 -0.58 6.37 11.93
N PHE A 183 -1.30 6.89 10.93
CA PHE A 183 -1.10 8.28 10.47
C PHE A 183 -1.16 9.34 11.58
N GLU A 184 -2.16 9.26 12.48
CA GLU A 184 -2.29 10.13 13.66
C GLU A 184 -2.45 9.27 14.92
N THR A 185 -1.79 9.67 16.00
CA THR A 185 -1.91 9.09 17.34
C THR A 185 -2.49 10.12 18.29
N THR A 186 -3.53 9.72 19.04
CA THR A 186 -4.14 10.54 20.10
C THR A 186 -3.65 10.05 21.45
N ILE A 187 -3.02 10.94 22.21
CA ILE A 187 -2.36 10.64 23.48
C ILE A 187 -3.05 11.42 24.61
N GLN A 188 -3.45 10.73 25.67
CA GLN A 188 -3.99 11.36 26.88
C GLN A 188 -2.93 11.31 27.99
N ALA A 189 -2.70 12.45 28.65
CA ALA A 189 -1.75 12.57 29.74
C ALA A 189 -2.23 13.55 30.81
N GLN A 190 -1.90 13.27 32.07
CA GLN A 190 -2.16 14.18 33.18
C GLN A 190 -1.03 15.20 33.26
N SER A 191 -1.32 16.46 32.98
CA SER A 191 -0.31 17.53 32.97
C SER A 191 -0.96 18.90 33.11
N GLU A 192 -0.36 19.77 33.92
CA GLU A 192 -0.73 21.19 34.00
C GLU A 192 0.20 22.08 33.14
N ALA A 193 1.08 21.48 32.33
CA ALA A 193 2.05 22.22 31.53
C ALA A 193 1.36 23.12 30.49
N LYS A 194 1.99 24.28 30.24
CA LYS A 194 1.55 25.23 29.21
C LYS A 194 2.07 24.88 27.81
N LYS A 195 3.15 24.12 27.74
CA LYS A 195 3.77 23.67 26.50
C LYS A 195 4.18 22.22 26.61
N VAL A 196 4.07 21.52 25.50
CA VAL A 196 4.55 20.14 25.34
C VAL A 196 5.34 20.01 24.05
N LEU A 197 6.25 19.05 24.00
CA LEU A 197 6.85 18.57 22.76
C LEU A 197 6.72 17.05 22.70
N VAL A 198 6.84 16.48 21.50
CA VAL A 198 6.75 15.04 21.28
C VAL A 198 7.99 14.55 20.56
N ALA A 199 8.54 13.41 20.97
CA ALA A 199 9.66 12.75 20.30
C ALA A 199 9.23 11.37 19.76
N ALA A 200 9.66 11.04 18.54
CA ALA A 200 9.47 9.71 17.98
C ALA A 200 10.42 8.69 18.62
N VAL A 201 9.92 7.46 18.81
CA VAL A 201 10.71 6.30 19.25
C VAL A 201 10.67 5.24 18.15
N GLY A 202 11.84 4.65 17.87
CA GLY A 202 11.99 3.63 16.84
C GLY A 202 12.05 4.19 15.42
N GLY A 203 12.35 3.30 14.48
CA GLY A 203 12.43 3.62 13.05
C GLY A 203 13.53 4.62 12.66
N TYR A 204 13.47 5.07 11.42
CA TYR A 204 14.40 6.06 10.85
C TYR A 204 14.36 7.40 11.61
N GLY A 205 13.18 7.74 12.14
CA GLY A 205 12.92 8.99 12.85
C GLY A 205 13.25 8.98 14.35
N ASN A 206 13.89 7.93 14.87
CA ASN A 206 14.10 7.79 16.31
C ASN A 206 14.80 9.02 16.92
N GLY A 207 14.18 9.62 17.92
CA GLY A 207 14.66 10.81 18.62
C GLY A 207 14.37 12.14 17.90
N VAL A 208 13.70 12.14 16.75
CA VAL A 208 13.23 13.39 16.12
C VAL A 208 12.11 13.98 16.96
N GLU A 209 12.31 15.23 17.38
CA GLU A 209 11.36 16.01 18.18
C GLU A 209 10.49 16.92 17.31
N SER A 210 9.25 17.13 17.75
CA SER A 210 8.41 18.23 17.28
C SER A 210 8.97 19.58 17.73
N ASP A 211 8.45 20.67 17.17
CA ASP A 211 8.56 21.95 17.87
C ASP A 211 7.70 21.92 19.15
N PRO A 212 8.08 22.64 20.22
CA PRO A 212 7.21 22.81 21.38
C PRO A 212 5.91 23.54 21.00
N VAL A 213 4.77 22.96 21.37
CA VAL A 213 3.45 23.52 21.10
C VAL A 213 2.77 23.97 22.39
N THR A 214 1.98 25.04 22.31
CA THR A 214 1.14 25.50 23.42
C THR A 214 -0.02 24.53 23.64
N VAL A 215 -0.33 24.26 24.91
CA VAL A 215 -1.54 23.54 25.31
C VAL A 215 -2.69 24.55 25.41
N ASP A 216 -3.51 24.60 24.35
CA ASP A 216 -4.69 25.46 24.29
C ASP A 216 -5.90 24.78 24.97
N GLU A 217 -7.08 25.42 24.96
CA GLU A 217 -8.32 24.72 25.31
C GLU A 217 -8.75 23.81 24.16
N CYS A 218 -9.29 22.62 24.51
CA CYS A 218 -10.13 21.88 23.59
C CYS A 218 -11.52 22.58 23.59
#